data_AF-A0A329MVL8-F1
#
_entry.id   AF-A0A329MVL8-F1
#
_cell.length_a   1.000
_cell.length_b   1.000
_cell.length_c   1.000
_cell.angle_alpha   90.00
_cell.angle_beta   90.00
_cell.angle_gamma   90.00
#
_symmetry.space_group_name_H-M   'P 1'
#
loop_
_entity.id
_entity.type
_entity.pdbx_description
1 polymer ?
#
loop_
_entity_poly.entity_id
_entity_poly.type
_entity_poly.pdbx_seq_one_letter_code
_entity_poly.pdbx_strand_id
1 'polypeptide(L)'
;MHYKTTYMGLTAVLAVSLSLQGTWGQTVNTGTMTIAPGTEVSTLGHFDNTENGDVMNDGIFYIYGNWNNDGLVSFTPGQDTGNTLFQGIYGKQRISGNMPSDFYNILFDNPASQPAFELSGDISISGLAGFKDGIVDGDAFGGLVTFQQGATHDRVADQSFVDGQVRKIGNEAFVYPIGDEKMYRRAATTGPANPDDHFTSQYILENSDTRYPHLEKEVVIDRIDDAEYWEINRTNGNSSVVLTLSWDNRTTPAGLLAEETGRDLHIVRWDEISGQWVDEGGVANVEEKTVTTAVSGYGIFTFAKVLVEDTPEHDLIVYNGVSPNGDGRNDFFFIKGLERYPDNTVEIYNRWGVKVYEGRGYDNSAIRFDGYSHGRATVNSNKMLPTGTYFYIIKYKEGNATRDLSGYLYIN
;
A
#
# COMPACT_ATOMS: atom_id res chain seq x y z
N MET A 1 39.94 71.95 51.60
CA MET A 1 39.98 71.56 50.18
C MET A 1 40.46 70.12 50.12
N HIS A 2 39.56 69.13 50.15
CA HIS A 2 39.89 67.72 49.94
C HIS A 2 38.76 67.07 49.15
N TYR A 3 39.05 66.75 47.89
CA TYR A 3 38.16 66.04 46.98
C TYR A 3 38.09 64.57 47.38
N LYS A 4 36.88 64.02 47.53
CA LYS A 4 36.65 62.57 47.59
C LYS A 4 36.63 62.03 46.16
N THR A 5 37.65 61.25 45.82
CA THR A 5 37.72 60.49 44.57
C THR A 5 36.99 59.15 44.78
N THR A 6 35.91 58.92 44.04
CA THR A 6 35.20 57.63 44.00
C THR A 6 35.88 56.75 42.96
N TYR A 7 36.46 55.63 43.36
CA TYR A 7 36.97 54.61 42.44
C TYR A 7 35.83 53.66 42.04
N MET A 8 35.51 53.63 40.74
CA MET A 8 34.63 52.61 40.14
C MET A 8 35.47 51.35 39.92
N GLY A 9 35.26 50.31 40.73
CA GLY A 9 35.85 49.00 40.50
C GLY A 9 35.15 48.33 39.32
N LEU A 10 35.85 48.16 38.21
CA LEU A 10 35.40 47.36 37.06
C LEU A 10 35.70 45.89 37.37
N THR A 11 34.72 45.13 37.83
CA THR A 11 34.81 43.67 37.96
C THR A 11 34.67 43.05 36.57
N ALA A 12 35.78 42.69 35.93
CA ALA A 12 35.76 41.86 34.74
C ALA A 12 35.43 40.42 35.15
N VAL A 13 34.18 40.00 34.93
CA VAL A 13 33.78 38.58 35.03
C VAL A 13 34.27 37.90 33.75
N LEU A 14 35.36 37.14 33.86
CA LEU A 14 35.78 36.23 32.80
C LEU A 14 34.84 35.01 32.84
N ALA A 15 33.74 35.09 32.08
CA ALA A 15 32.90 33.92 31.82
C ALA A 15 33.66 33.00 30.86
N VAL A 16 34.39 32.03 31.41
CA VAL A 16 34.84 30.88 30.62
C VAL A 16 33.59 30.04 30.35
N SER A 17 32.96 30.28 29.20
CA SER A 17 32.00 29.32 28.65
C SER A 17 32.81 28.12 28.18
N LEU A 18 32.86 27.06 29.00
CA LEU A 18 33.13 25.73 28.46
C LEU A 18 31.90 25.34 27.63
N SER A 19 31.90 25.66 26.34
CA SER A 19 31.10 24.90 25.39
C SER A 19 31.74 23.51 25.29
N LEU A 20 31.20 22.55 26.03
CA LEU A 20 31.33 21.15 25.66
C LEU A 20 30.55 20.98 24.35
N GLN A 21 31.17 21.36 23.21
CA GLN A 21 30.74 20.85 21.93
C GLN A 21 31.04 19.36 21.95
N GLY A 22 30.06 18.56 22.36
CA GLY A 22 30.12 17.13 22.12
C GLY A 22 30.25 16.93 20.62
N THR A 23 31.44 16.53 20.17
CA THR A 23 31.62 16.04 18.81
C THR A 23 30.90 14.69 18.75
N TRP A 24 29.70 14.68 18.20
CA TRP A 24 29.05 13.42 17.86
C TRP A 24 29.94 12.76 16.79
N GLY A 25 30.33 11.51 17.01
CA GLY A 25 31.07 10.77 16.00
C GLY A 25 30.25 10.75 14.71
N GLN A 26 30.91 10.94 13.57
CA GLN A 26 30.32 10.79 12.25
C GLN A 26 31.19 9.80 11.48
N THR A 27 30.56 8.87 10.78
CA THR A 27 31.23 8.00 9.82
C THR A 27 30.99 8.58 8.44
N VAL A 28 32.06 9.01 7.76
CA VAL A 28 31.98 9.60 6.42
C VAL A 28 32.61 8.64 5.43
N ASN A 29 31.84 8.17 4.45
CA ASN A 29 32.34 7.37 3.35
C ASN A 29 32.63 8.25 2.13
N THR A 30 33.89 8.25 1.68
CA THR A 30 34.36 9.01 0.51
C THR A 30 34.95 8.11 -0.59
N GLY A 31 34.77 6.79 -0.45
CA GLY A 31 35.24 5.80 -1.41
C GLY A 31 34.40 4.53 -1.32
N THR A 32 35.02 3.35 -1.48
CA THR A 32 34.27 2.09 -1.45
C THR A 32 34.24 1.49 -0.04
N MET A 33 33.03 1.21 0.45
CA MET A 33 32.74 0.44 1.64
C MET A 33 31.97 -0.82 1.24
N THR A 34 32.58 -1.99 1.46
CA THR A 34 31.93 -3.29 1.20
C THR A 34 31.72 -4.04 2.50
N ILE A 35 30.48 -4.45 2.76
CA ILE A 35 30.11 -5.31 3.88
C ILE A 35 29.83 -6.70 3.29
N ALA A 36 30.79 -7.61 3.41
CA ALA A 36 30.67 -8.96 2.86
C ALA A 36 29.65 -9.82 3.62
N PRO A 37 29.12 -10.90 3.00
CA PRO A 37 28.24 -11.85 3.69
C PRO A 37 28.83 -12.35 5.02
N GLY A 38 28.00 -12.41 6.06
CA GLY A 38 28.42 -12.81 7.41
C GLY A 38 29.25 -11.76 8.16
N THR A 39 29.43 -10.56 7.61
CA THR A 39 30.08 -9.43 8.29
C THR A 39 29.03 -8.53 8.93
N GLU A 40 29.28 -8.11 10.17
CA GLU A 40 28.50 -7.10 10.86
C GLU A 40 29.29 -5.80 10.95
N VAL A 41 28.67 -4.69 10.59
CA VAL A 41 29.20 -3.34 10.75
C VAL A 41 28.16 -2.48 11.46
N SER A 42 28.63 -1.56 12.29
CA SER A 42 27.75 -0.62 12.98
C SER A 42 28.31 0.78 12.98
N THR A 43 27.44 1.78 12.82
CA THR A 43 27.78 3.19 13.04
C THR A 43 26.91 3.74 14.16
N LEU A 44 27.56 4.04 15.30
CA LEU A 44 26.90 4.73 16.41
C LEU A 44 26.57 6.18 16.04
N GLY A 45 27.51 6.83 15.37
CA GLY A 45 27.37 8.17 14.82
C GLY A 45 26.43 8.25 13.62
N HIS A 46 26.23 9.46 13.11
CA HIS A 46 25.62 9.66 11.80
C HIS A 46 26.49 9.00 10.72
N PHE A 47 25.87 8.35 9.76
CA PHE A 47 26.53 7.83 8.58
C PHE A 47 26.27 8.76 7.39
N ASP A 48 27.34 9.14 6.72
CA ASP A 48 27.31 10.06 5.58
C ASP A 48 28.06 9.45 4.41
N ASN A 49 27.31 8.96 3.43
CA ASN A 49 27.84 8.50 2.15
C ASN A 49 27.87 9.67 1.18
N THR A 50 29.05 10.19 0.91
CA THR A 50 29.22 11.37 0.04
C THR A 50 28.99 11.02 -1.43
N GLU A 51 28.96 12.02 -2.31
CA GLU A 51 28.83 11.84 -3.77
C GLU A 51 29.85 10.88 -4.42
N ASN A 52 31.02 10.73 -3.80
CA ASN A 52 32.08 9.81 -4.27
C ASN A 52 32.07 8.47 -3.51
N GLY A 53 31.16 8.31 -2.56
CA GLY A 53 31.02 7.13 -1.74
C GLY A 53 30.19 6.04 -2.43
N ASP A 54 30.68 4.81 -2.31
CA ASP A 54 30.00 3.59 -2.75
C ASP A 54 29.88 2.65 -1.55
N VAL A 55 28.65 2.26 -1.22
CA VAL A 55 28.33 1.29 -0.18
C VAL A 55 27.72 0.06 -0.84
N MET A 56 28.40 -1.08 -0.72
CA MET A 56 27.86 -2.38 -1.12
C MET A 56 27.63 -3.24 0.12
N ASN A 57 26.37 -3.50 0.48
CA ASN A 57 26.01 -4.23 1.69
C ASN A 57 25.41 -5.61 1.38
N ASP A 58 26.19 -6.66 1.59
CA ASP A 58 25.74 -8.07 1.56
C ASP A 58 25.72 -8.72 2.95
N GLY A 59 26.11 -7.99 3.99
CA GLY A 59 26.15 -8.45 5.39
C GLY A 59 25.04 -7.85 6.23
N ILE A 60 25.40 -7.34 7.41
CA ILE A 60 24.50 -6.66 8.35
C ILE A 60 25.09 -5.29 8.70
N PHE A 61 24.31 -4.24 8.49
CA PHE A 61 24.69 -2.86 8.80
C PHE A 61 23.73 -2.25 9.82
N TYR A 62 24.21 -2.05 11.05
CA TYR A 62 23.49 -1.34 12.11
C TYR A 62 23.71 0.16 12.02
N ILE A 63 22.61 0.91 11.93
CA ILE A 63 22.59 2.37 11.86
C ILE A 63 21.85 2.90 13.09
N TYR A 64 22.61 3.48 14.03
CA TYR A 64 22.06 4.01 15.29
C TYR A 64 21.75 5.51 15.24
N GLY A 65 22.38 6.24 14.31
CA GLY A 65 22.20 7.67 14.07
C GLY A 65 21.47 7.97 12.75
N ASN A 66 21.59 9.20 12.27
CA ASN A 66 21.07 9.59 10.95
C ASN A 66 21.83 8.91 9.81
N TRP A 67 21.15 8.79 8.67
CA TRP A 67 21.68 8.29 7.42
C TRP A 67 21.58 9.37 6.35
N ASN A 68 22.68 9.65 5.68
CA ASN A 68 22.73 10.48 4.47
C ASN A 68 23.35 9.70 3.31
N ASN A 69 22.69 9.70 2.15
CA ASN A 69 23.23 9.12 0.92
C ASN A 69 23.23 10.09 -0.27
N ASP A 70 24.40 10.56 -0.63
CA ASP A 70 24.65 11.33 -1.85
C ASP A 70 25.39 10.53 -2.92
N GLY A 71 25.80 9.29 -2.62
CA GLY A 71 26.53 8.39 -3.52
C GLY A 71 25.75 7.14 -3.91
N LEU A 72 26.47 6.06 -4.22
CA LEU A 72 25.88 4.75 -4.53
C LEU A 72 25.70 3.95 -3.24
N VAL A 73 24.51 3.37 -3.06
CA VAL A 73 24.21 2.35 -2.05
C VAL A 73 23.56 1.20 -2.78
N SER A 74 24.12 0.00 -2.61
CA SER A 74 23.70 -1.19 -3.35
C SER A 74 24.01 -2.46 -2.56
N PHE A 75 23.68 -3.60 -3.17
CA PHE A 75 23.99 -4.96 -2.74
C PHE A 75 24.28 -5.79 -3.98
N THR A 76 24.82 -7.01 -3.83
CA THR A 76 25.16 -7.85 -4.98
C THR A 76 23.90 -8.21 -5.80
N PRO A 77 23.83 -7.85 -7.10
CA PRO A 77 22.65 -8.10 -7.91
C PRO A 77 22.28 -9.59 -8.00
N GLY A 78 21.00 -9.90 -7.84
CA GLY A 78 20.49 -11.27 -7.91
C GLY A 78 20.89 -12.16 -6.73
N GLN A 79 21.36 -11.56 -5.62
CA GLN A 79 21.55 -12.25 -4.35
C GLN A 79 20.55 -11.76 -3.32
N ASP A 80 20.11 -12.67 -2.46
CA ASP A 80 19.21 -12.37 -1.35
C ASP A 80 20.00 -11.97 -0.08
N THR A 81 20.89 -10.98 -0.24
CA THR A 81 21.88 -10.58 0.77
C THR A 81 21.80 -9.09 1.08
N GLY A 82 22.21 -8.73 2.30
CA GLY A 82 22.19 -7.35 2.78
C GLY A 82 21.04 -7.09 3.74
N ASN A 83 21.40 -6.71 4.96
CA ASN A 83 20.45 -6.27 5.98
C ASN A 83 20.90 -4.91 6.50
N THR A 84 20.03 -3.91 6.39
CA THR A 84 20.26 -2.58 6.94
C THR A 84 19.28 -2.34 8.09
N LEU A 85 19.80 -2.16 9.30
CA LEU A 85 18.99 -2.09 10.53
C LEU A 85 19.06 -0.67 11.09
N PHE A 86 17.99 0.10 10.91
CA PHE A 86 17.83 1.41 11.53
C PHE A 86 17.31 1.23 12.95
N GLN A 87 18.22 1.33 13.92
CA GLN A 87 17.95 1.12 15.34
C GLN A 87 18.23 2.39 16.15
N GLY A 88 17.30 3.33 16.14
CA GLY A 88 17.51 4.64 16.76
C GLY A 88 17.68 4.55 18.28
N ILE A 89 18.77 5.12 18.79
CA ILE A 89 19.05 5.21 20.24
C ILE A 89 19.23 6.64 20.75
N TYR A 90 19.22 7.62 19.83
CA TYR A 90 19.49 9.04 20.13
C TYR A 90 18.28 9.95 19.85
N GLY A 91 17.09 9.37 19.65
CA GLY A 91 15.88 10.07 19.24
C GLY A 91 15.51 9.73 17.80
N LYS A 92 14.84 10.66 17.12
CA LYS A 92 14.43 10.49 15.72
C LYS A 92 15.64 10.30 14.81
N GLN A 93 15.49 9.46 13.79
CA GLN A 93 16.50 9.26 12.75
C GLN A 93 16.07 9.95 11.47
N ARG A 94 16.96 10.76 10.90
CA ARG A 94 16.80 11.30 9.54
C ARG A 94 17.37 10.31 8.54
N ILE A 95 16.59 10.00 7.51
CA ILE A 95 17.01 9.20 6.36
C ILE A 95 16.93 10.14 5.15
N SER A 96 18.10 10.65 4.76
CA SER A 96 18.23 11.72 3.77
C SER A 96 19.23 11.36 2.68
N GLY A 97 19.37 12.26 1.71
CA GLY A 97 20.33 12.13 0.62
C GLY A 97 19.75 12.61 -0.70
N ASN A 98 20.63 12.98 -1.63
CA ASN A 98 20.23 13.35 -2.99
C ASN A 98 20.18 12.15 -3.95
N MET A 99 20.68 10.99 -3.52
CA MET A 99 20.66 9.75 -4.29
C MET A 99 19.82 8.67 -3.59
N PRO A 100 19.04 7.86 -4.33
CA PRO A 100 18.30 6.76 -3.75
C PRO A 100 19.21 5.78 -3.01
N SER A 101 18.75 5.26 -1.87
CA SER A 101 19.44 4.16 -1.19
C SER A 101 18.77 2.82 -1.53
N ASP A 102 19.47 1.96 -2.29
CA ASP A 102 18.98 0.62 -2.62
C ASP A 102 19.38 -0.39 -1.53
N PHE A 103 18.40 -0.83 -0.75
CA PHE A 103 18.57 -1.84 0.29
C PHE A 103 17.94 -3.16 -0.16
N TYR A 104 18.56 -4.28 0.22
CA TYR A 104 17.91 -5.58 0.09
C TYR A 104 16.86 -5.74 1.21
N ASN A 105 17.28 -6.05 2.44
CA ASN A 105 16.42 -6.01 3.63
C ASN A 105 16.63 -4.73 4.44
N ILE A 106 15.55 -4.19 4.99
CA ILE A 106 15.56 -3.05 5.89
C ILE A 106 14.73 -3.35 7.16
N LEU A 107 15.21 -2.88 8.32
CA LEU A 107 14.44 -2.91 9.56
C LEU A 107 14.33 -1.48 10.12
N PHE A 108 13.11 -1.04 10.39
CA PHE A 108 12.77 0.18 11.12
C PHE A 108 12.43 -0.19 12.57
N ASP A 109 13.31 0.20 13.51
CA ASP A 109 13.19 -0.12 14.93
C ASP A 109 13.68 1.06 15.78
N ASN A 110 12.85 2.10 15.89
CA ASN A 110 13.16 3.30 16.67
C ASN A 110 12.00 3.66 17.61
N PRO A 111 12.14 3.46 18.94
CA PRO A 111 11.11 3.75 19.93
C PRO A 111 10.99 5.24 20.29
N ALA A 112 11.61 6.14 19.52
CA ALA A 112 11.52 7.57 19.72
C ALA A 112 10.08 8.10 19.56
N SER A 113 9.86 9.34 20.00
CA SER A 113 8.58 10.03 19.79
C SER A 113 8.23 10.09 18.30
N GLN A 114 7.01 9.69 17.95
CA GLN A 114 6.55 9.62 16.56
C GLN A 114 6.44 11.00 15.88
N PRO A 115 6.72 11.10 14.57
CA PRO A 115 7.34 10.06 13.74
C PRO A 115 8.80 9.84 14.14
N ALA A 116 9.23 8.57 14.14
CA ALA A 116 10.56 8.19 14.58
C ALA A 116 11.60 8.27 13.44
N PHE A 117 11.16 8.23 12.19
CA PHE A 117 12.00 8.40 11.01
C PHE A 117 11.50 9.57 10.15
N GLU A 118 12.39 10.51 9.88
CA GLU A 118 12.16 11.64 8.98
C GLU A 118 12.78 11.30 7.62
N LEU A 119 11.95 10.90 6.65
CA LEU A 119 12.39 10.37 5.36
C LEU A 119 12.34 11.47 4.30
N SER A 120 13.50 11.99 3.92
CA SER A 120 13.61 12.99 2.84
C SER A 120 14.43 12.51 1.63
N GLY A 121 15.11 11.37 1.76
CA GLY A 121 15.81 10.70 0.66
C GLY A 121 15.05 9.45 0.25
N ASP A 122 14.99 9.18 -1.06
CA ASP A 122 14.30 8.01 -1.57
C ASP A 122 14.99 6.71 -1.16
N ILE A 123 14.20 5.69 -0.83
CA ILE A 123 14.69 4.35 -0.53
C ILE A 123 13.99 3.32 -1.42
N SER A 124 14.73 2.28 -1.76
CA SER A 124 14.28 1.18 -2.61
C SER A 124 14.63 -0.13 -1.92
N ILE A 125 13.66 -1.05 -1.86
CA ILE A 125 13.71 -2.27 -1.05
C ILE A 125 13.45 -3.45 -1.96
N SER A 126 14.39 -4.40 -2.00
CA SER A 126 14.30 -5.59 -2.86
C SER A 126 13.89 -6.88 -2.13
N GLY A 127 14.04 -6.91 -0.81
CA GLY A 127 13.70 -8.04 0.06
C GLY A 127 12.58 -7.69 1.03
N LEU A 128 12.86 -7.79 2.32
CA LEU A 128 11.91 -7.57 3.42
C LEU A 128 12.11 -6.19 4.05
N ALA A 129 11.01 -5.44 4.21
CA ALA A 129 10.93 -4.29 5.11
C ALA A 129 10.24 -4.67 6.43
N GLY A 130 10.96 -4.62 7.55
CA GLY A 130 10.38 -4.82 8.87
C GLY A 130 10.00 -3.50 9.54
N PHE A 131 8.73 -3.33 9.89
CA PHE A 131 8.22 -2.15 10.60
C PHE A 131 8.04 -2.46 12.09
N LYS A 132 9.14 -2.59 12.83
CA LYS A 132 9.08 -3.05 14.23
C LYS A 132 8.60 -1.94 15.18
N ASP A 133 9.16 -0.74 15.07
CA ASP A 133 8.77 0.43 15.86
C ASP A 133 9.18 1.70 15.14
N GLY A 134 8.31 2.70 15.09
CA GLY A 134 8.55 3.97 14.43
C GLY A 134 7.82 4.15 13.10
N ILE A 135 7.11 5.26 12.98
CA ILE A 135 6.52 5.74 11.73
C ILE A 135 7.63 6.35 10.86
N VAL A 136 7.62 5.96 9.59
CA VAL A 136 8.48 6.49 8.53
C VAL A 136 7.71 7.59 7.81
N ASP A 137 7.99 8.84 8.17
CA ASP A 137 7.30 10.01 7.64
C ASP A 137 8.03 10.53 6.39
N GLY A 138 7.47 10.17 5.24
CA GLY A 138 7.83 10.68 3.93
C GLY A 138 6.87 11.77 3.41
N ASP A 139 5.66 11.89 3.95
CA ASP A 139 4.71 12.92 3.54
C ASP A 139 5.21 14.34 3.91
N ALA A 140 5.59 14.54 5.17
CA ALA A 140 6.07 15.84 5.64
C ALA A 140 7.49 16.17 5.16
N PHE A 141 8.27 15.16 4.75
CA PHE A 141 9.70 15.28 4.45
C PHE A 141 10.05 15.04 2.97
N GLY A 142 9.14 14.48 2.17
CA GLY A 142 9.23 14.34 0.72
C GLY A 142 9.93 13.09 0.19
N GLY A 143 10.31 12.13 1.03
CA GLY A 143 10.98 10.91 0.60
C GLY A 143 10.01 9.79 0.21
N LEU A 144 10.35 9.04 -0.84
CA LEU A 144 9.57 7.91 -1.34
C LEU A 144 10.11 6.56 -0.86
N VAL A 145 9.22 5.66 -0.44
CA VAL A 145 9.54 4.25 -0.20
C VAL A 145 9.11 3.40 -1.40
N THR A 146 10.07 2.73 -2.05
CA THR A 146 9.79 1.84 -3.18
C THR A 146 10.04 0.37 -2.82
N PHE A 147 9.05 -0.48 -3.06
CA PHE A 147 9.16 -1.93 -3.01
C PHE A 147 9.32 -2.49 -4.41
N GLN A 148 10.43 -3.18 -4.67
CA GLN A 148 10.74 -3.81 -5.95
C GLN A 148 9.93 -5.11 -6.15
N GLN A 149 10.14 -5.76 -7.29
CA GLN A 149 9.56 -7.07 -7.57
C GLN A 149 10.01 -8.08 -6.50
N GLY A 150 9.09 -8.92 -6.01
CA GLY A 150 9.34 -9.87 -4.92
C GLY A 150 9.47 -9.28 -3.52
N ALA A 151 9.59 -7.96 -3.36
CA ALA A 151 9.74 -7.33 -2.05
C ALA A 151 8.45 -7.42 -1.21
N THR A 152 8.62 -7.57 0.10
CA THR A 152 7.52 -7.74 1.07
C THR A 152 7.78 -6.93 2.34
N HIS A 153 6.82 -6.89 3.25
CA HIS A 153 6.98 -6.27 4.55
C HIS A 153 6.36 -7.12 5.66
N ASP A 154 6.76 -6.83 6.91
CA ASP A 154 6.15 -7.40 8.10
C ASP A 154 6.03 -6.38 9.24
N ARG A 155 5.32 -6.79 10.30
CA ARG A 155 5.20 -6.07 11.58
C ARG A 155 4.52 -4.69 11.55
N VAL A 156 3.89 -4.32 10.43
CA VAL A 156 3.13 -3.07 10.32
C VAL A 156 2.01 -2.99 11.37
N ALA A 157 1.92 -1.85 12.04
CA ALA A 157 0.93 -1.57 13.09
C ALA A 157 0.74 -0.05 13.23
N ASP A 158 -0.21 0.39 14.06
CA ASP A 158 -0.49 1.82 14.31
C ASP A 158 0.72 2.62 14.83
N GLN A 159 1.75 1.96 15.37
CA GLN A 159 3.01 2.61 15.78
C GLN A 159 4.14 2.55 14.74
N SER A 160 3.93 1.83 13.62
CA SER A 160 4.99 1.51 12.66
C SER A 160 4.42 1.24 11.26
N PHE A 161 4.43 2.27 10.42
CA PHE A 161 4.02 2.27 9.02
C PHE A 161 4.75 3.39 8.27
N VAL A 162 4.53 3.49 6.96
CA VAL A 162 4.95 4.64 6.13
C VAL A 162 3.83 5.67 6.11
N ASP A 163 4.11 6.86 6.59
CA ASP A 163 3.26 8.04 6.45
C ASP A 163 3.71 8.80 5.20
N GLY A 164 2.94 8.71 4.13
CA GLY A 164 3.30 9.19 2.79
C GLY A 164 3.21 8.13 1.69
N GLN A 165 3.71 8.48 0.51
CA GLN A 165 3.59 7.63 -0.67
C GLN A 165 4.49 6.39 -0.59
N VAL A 166 3.92 5.23 -0.92
CA VAL A 166 4.65 3.97 -1.15
C VAL A 166 4.46 3.54 -2.59
N ARG A 167 5.56 3.22 -3.29
CA ARG A 167 5.54 2.63 -4.64
C ARG A 167 5.73 1.13 -4.59
N LYS A 168 4.94 0.39 -5.37
CA LYS A 168 5.19 -1.02 -5.72
C LYS A 168 5.53 -1.14 -7.20
N ILE A 169 6.65 -1.80 -7.49
CA ILE A 169 7.09 -2.24 -8.81
C ILE A 169 6.98 -3.77 -8.84
N GLY A 170 6.31 -4.35 -9.82
CA GLY A 170 6.16 -5.81 -9.92
C GLY A 170 4.73 -6.28 -10.10
N ASN A 171 4.58 -7.55 -10.45
CA ASN A 171 3.31 -8.20 -10.77
C ASN A 171 2.75 -9.08 -9.63
N GLU A 172 3.23 -8.89 -8.41
CA GLU A 172 2.69 -9.56 -7.23
C GLU A 172 1.57 -8.76 -6.58
N ALA A 173 0.62 -9.46 -5.96
CA ALA A 173 -0.32 -8.80 -5.05
C ALA A 173 0.46 -8.16 -3.90
N PHE A 174 0.06 -6.96 -3.50
CA PHE A 174 0.79 -6.17 -2.53
C PHE A 174 -0.16 -5.47 -1.57
N VAL A 175 0.18 -5.50 -0.29
CA VAL A 175 -0.47 -4.71 0.76
C VAL A 175 0.45 -3.54 1.03
N TYR A 176 -0.05 -2.31 0.96
CA TYR A 176 0.76 -1.13 1.22
C TYR A 176 0.90 -0.93 2.75
N PRO A 177 2.14 -0.79 3.29
CA PRO A 177 2.38 -0.56 4.71
C PRO A 177 2.17 0.92 5.07
N ILE A 178 1.00 1.47 4.75
CA ILE A 178 0.70 2.91 4.82
C ILE A 178 -0.23 3.26 5.98
N GLY A 179 -0.12 4.48 6.49
CA GLY A 179 -0.99 5.03 7.53
C GLY A 179 -0.84 6.55 7.61
N ASP A 180 -1.60 7.17 8.50
CA ASP A 180 -1.60 8.61 8.76
C ASP A 180 -2.11 8.86 10.20
N GLU A 181 -1.67 9.93 10.85
CA GLU A 181 -2.04 10.31 12.23
C GLU A 181 -1.99 9.15 13.26
N LYS A 182 -1.00 8.24 13.14
CA LYS A 182 -0.86 7.02 13.96
C LYS A 182 -1.97 5.98 13.77
N MET A 183 -2.61 6.01 12.62
CA MET A 183 -3.61 5.03 12.21
C MET A 183 -3.06 4.28 11.00
N TYR A 184 -2.67 3.03 11.20
CA TYR A 184 -2.35 2.15 10.07
C TYR A 184 -3.63 1.89 9.28
N ARG A 185 -3.53 1.92 7.96
CA ARG A 185 -4.67 1.61 7.10
C ARG A 185 -4.29 0.75 5.93
N ARG A 186 -4.80 -0.48 5.95
CA ARG A 186 -4.57 -1.46 4.88
C ARG A 186 -5.24 -0.99 3.58
N ALA A 187 -4.42 -0.74 2.56
CA ALA A 187 -4.80 -0.77 1.16
C ALA A 187 -4.03 -1.90 0.47
N ALA A 188 -4.66 -2.60 -0.47
CA ALA A 188 -4.00 -3.68 -1.20
C ALA A 188 -4.45 -3.70 -2.66
N THR A 189 -3.54 -4.10 -3.54
CA THR A 189 -3.84 -4.32 -4.95
C THR A 189 -3.47 -5.74 -5.36
N THR A 190 -4.20 -6.29 -6.32
CA THR A 190 -3.69 -7.44 -7.08
C THR A 190 -2.39 -7.05 -7.80
N GLY A 191 -1.61 -8.06 -8.14
CA GLY A 191 -0.50 -7.84 -9.05
C GLY A 191 -0.99 -7.41 -10.44
N PRO A 192 -0.38 -6.37 -11.06
CA PRO A 192 -0.62 -6.06 -12.46
C PRO A 192 -0.19 -7.22 -13.39
N ALA A 193 -0.61 -7.19 -14.65
CA ALA A 193 -0.26 -8.23 -15.61
C ALA A 193 1.22 -8.19 -16.02
N ASN A 194 1.82 -7.00 -16.02
CA ASN A 194 3.20 -6.75 -16.42
C ASN A 194 4.08 -6.45 -15.19
N PRO A 195 5.22 -7.14 -14.99
CA PRO A 195 6.13 -6.87 -13.86
C PRO A 195 6.78 -5.48 -13.88
N ASP A 196 6.83 -4.80 -15.03
CA ASP A 196 7.38 -3.44 -15.12
C ASP A 196 6.36 -2.35 -14.75
N ASP A 197 5.11 -2.70 -14.45
CA ASP A 197 4.08 -1.72 -14.09
C ASP A 197 4.25 -1.24 -12.64
N HIS A 198 4.03 0.06 -12.41
CA HIS A 198 4.25 0.69 -11.11
C HIS A 198 2.97 1.32 -10.58
N PHE A 199 2.70 1.11 -9.30
CA PHE A 199 1.59 1.72 -8.60
C PHE A 199 2.10 2.42 -7.35
N THR A 200 1.51 3.56 -7.01
CA THR A 200 1.72 4.20 -5.71
C THR A 200 0.45 4.17 -4.91
N SER A 201 0.57 4.11 -3.59
CA SER A 201 -0.53 4.34 -2.67
C SER A 201 -0.12 5.20 -1.49
N GLN A 202 -1.04 6.04 -1.04
CA GLN A 202 -0.98 6.80 0.21
C GLN A 202 -2.36 6.77 0.87
N TYR A 203 -2.37 6.77 2.19
CA TYR A 203 -3.56 6.92 3.00
C TYR A 203 -3.55 8.29 3.65
N ILE A 204 -4.70 8.96 3.69
CA ILE A 204 -4.85 10.28 4.29
C ILE A 204 -6.07 10.24 5.20
N LEU A 205 -5.88 10.61 6.47
CA LEU A 205 -6.94 10.77 7.47
C LEU A 205 -7.44 12.22 7.45
N GLU A 206 -8.04 12.61 6.33
CA GLU A 206 -8.60 13.95 6.14
C GLU A 206 -9.88 13.88 5.31
N ASN A 207 -10.75 14.87 5.48
CA ASN A 207 -11.90 15.07 4.61
C ASN A 207 -11.46 15.55 3.21
N SER A 208 -11.77 14.77 2.18
CA SER A 208 -11.47 15.10 0.78
C SER A 208 -12.37 16.21 0.17
N ASP A 209 -13.50 16.57 0.80
CA ASP A 209 -14.55 17.44 0.23
C ASP A 209 -14.05 18.82 -0.24
N THR A 210 -13.06 19.39 0.46
CA THR A 210 -12.50 20.70 0.09
C THR A 210 -11.82 20.69 -1.28
N ARG A 211 -11.19 19.56 -1.65
CA ARG A 211 -10.48 19.39 -2.92
C ARG A 211 -11.32 18.63 -3.96
N TYR A 212 -12.17 17.71 -3.50
CA TYR A 212 -12.98 16.81 -4.31
C TYR A 212 -14.44 16.86 -3.81
N PRO A 213 -15.23 17.87 -4.24
CA PRO A 213 -16.53 18.14 -3.65
C PRO A 213 -17.46 16.93 -3.66
N HIS A 214 -17.94 16.52 -2.49
CA HIS A 214 -18.81 15.35 -2.30
C HIS A 214 -20.22 15.54 -2.85
N LEU A 215 -20.57 16.78 -3.24
CA LEU A 215 -21.80 17.08 -3.95
C LEU A 215 -21.72 16.74 -5.45
N GLU A 216 -20.52 16.73 -6.03
CA GLU A 216 -20.31 16.35 -7.43
C GLU A 216 -20.12 14.83 -7.47
N LYS A 217 -21.22 14.10 -7.61
CA LYS A 217 -21.24 12.63 -7.53
C LYS A 217 -22.35 12.04 -8.39
N GLU A 218 -22.18 10.77 -8.76
CA GLU A 218 -23.26 10.00 -9.38
C GLU A 218 -24.49 9.93 -8.48
N VAL A 219 -25.68 9.91 -9.10
CA VAL A 219 -26.98 9.98 -8.40
C VAL A 219 -27.19 8.82 -7.41
N VAL A 220 -26.60 7.66 -7.68
CA VAL A 220 -26.69 6.46 -6.83
C VAL A 220 -25.88 6.60 -5.54
N ILE A 221 -24.86 7.46 -5.51
CA ILE A 221 -24.02 7.67 -4.33
C ILE A 221 -24.80 8.54 -3.33
N ASP A 222 -25.12 8.01 -2.15
CA ASP A 222 -25.92 8.71 -1.14
C ASP A 222 -25.05 9.54 -0.18
N ARG A 223 -24.02 8.92 0.38
CA ARG A 223 -23.10 9.58 1.33
C ARG A 223 -21.68 9.09 1.12
N ILE A 224 -20.75 10.03 0.98
CA ILE A 224 -19.31 9.78 0.85
C ILE A 224 -18.66 9.88 2.23
N ASP A 225 -17.58 9.14 2.44
CA ASP A 225 -16.74 9.22 3.63
C ASP A 225 -16.01 10.57 3.67
N ASP A 226 -16.27 11.28 4.77
CA ASP A 226 -15.78 12.62 5.06
C ASP A 226 -14.65 12.62 6.10
N ALA A 227 -14.08 11.45 6.42
CA ALA A 227 -13.01 11.31 7.40
C ALA A 227 -11.68 10.83 6.80
N GLU A 228 -11.72 10.01 5.75
CA GLU A 228 -10.51 9.40 5.18
C GLU A 228 -10.58 9.15 3.68
N TYR A 229 -9.43 9.09 3.01
CA TYR A 229 -9.31 8.69 1.62
C TYR A 229 -7.95 8.05 1.31
N TRP A 230 -7.84 7.45 0.14
CA TRP A 230 -6.61 6.89 -0.38
C TRP A 230 -6.30 7.49 -1.74
N GLU A 231 -5.02 7.76 -1.99
CA GLU A 231 -4.53 7.95 -3.35
C GLU A 231 -4.00 6.61 -3.85
N ILE A 232 -4.42 6.19 -5.04
CA ILE A 232 -3.85 5.04 -5.75
C ILE A 232 -3.60 5.48 -7.19
N ASN A 233 -2.33 5.62 -7.57
CA ASN A 233 -1.93 6.09 -8.89
C ASN A 233 -1.16 5.01 -9.65
N ARG A 234 -1.52 4.79 -10.91
CA ARG A 234 -0.69 4.04 -11.85
C ARG A 234 0.39 4.95 -12.40
N THR A 235 1.61 4.79 -11.92
CA THR A 235 2.75 5.66 -12.25
C THR A 235 3.60 5.13 -13.41
N ASN A 236 3.45 3.86 -13.78
CA ASN A 236 4.00 3.28 -15.00
C ASN A 236 3.13 2.14 -15.53
N GLY A 237 3.07 1.98 -16.85
CA GLY A 237 2.37 0.88 -17.50
C GLY A 237 0.87 1.11 -17.70
N ASN A 238 0.16 0.04 -18.07
CA ASN A 238 -1.26 0.09 -18.47
C ASN A 238 -2.13 -1.05 -17.91
N SER A 239 -1.60 -1.88 -17.01
CA SER A 239 -2.37 -2.95 -16.37
C SER A 239 -3.51 -2.39 -15.52
N SER A 240 -4.53 -3.23 -15.35
CA SER A 240 -5.60 -3.06 -14.36
C SER A 240 -5.27 -3.86 -13.10
N VAL A 241 -5.74 -3.38 -11.95
CA VAL A 241 -5.67 -4.09 -10.68
C VAL A 241 -7.05 -4.11 -10.00
N VAL A 242 -7.27 -5.08 -9.13
CA VAL A 242 -8.35 -5.06 -8.14
C VAL A 242 -7.83 -4.39 -6.88
N LEU A 243 -8.60 -3.45 -6.34
CA LEU A 243 -8.31 -2.69 -5.14
C LEU A 243 -9.09 -3.26 -3.96
N THR A 244 -8.41 -3.43 -2.83
CA THR A 244 -9.00 -3.74 -1.53
C THR A 244 -8.64 -2.62 -0.56
N LEU A 245 -9.65 -1.95 0.00
CA LEU A 245 -9.49 -0.94 1.05
C LEU A 245 -10.07 -1.48 2.34
N SER A 246 -9.48 -1.10 3.48
CA SER A 246 -10.00 -1.44 4.81
C SER A 246 -10.66 -0.25 5.50
N TRP A 247 -11.59 -0.54 6.40
CA TRP A 247 -12.23 0.44 7.28
C TRP A 247 -11.99 0.08 8.75
N ASP A 248 -12.14 1.06 9.63
CA ASP A 248 -11.96 0.91 11.07
C ASP A 248 -12.93 1.85 11.79
N ASN A 249 -13.63 1.33 12.80
CA ASN A 249 -14.59 2.09 13.60
C ASN A 249 -14.01 3.32 14.30
N ARG A 250 -12.68 3.42 14.40
CA ARG A 250 -11.98 4.58 14.98
C ARG A 250 -11.90 5.78 14.04
N THR A 251 -11.94 5.56 12.72
CA THR A 251 -11.81 6.62 11.69
C THR A 251 -13.04 6.68 10.79
N THR A 252 -13.51 5.53 10.33
CA THR A 252 -14.59 5.43 9.35
C THR A 252 -15.92 5.81 10.03
N PRO A 253 -16.68 6.79 9.50
CA PRO A 253 -17.92 7.25 10.10
C PRO A 253 -18.91 6.10 10.34
N ALA A 254 -19.40 5.98 11.58
CA ALA A 254 -20.31 4.90 11.98
C ALA A 254 -21.60 4.84 11.14
N GLY A 255 -22.03 5.98 10.59
CA GLY A 255 -23.15 6.03 9.66
C GLY A 255 -22.88 5.21 8.39
N LEU A 256 -21.68 5.29 7.81
CA LEU A 256 -21.32 4.51 6.62
C LEU A 256 -21.27 3.00 6.88
N LEU A 257 -20.89 2.61 8.08
CA LEU A 257 -20.78 1.20 8.48
C LEU A 257 -22.11 0.58 8.92
N ALA A 258 -23.17 1.39 9.07
CA ALA A 258 -24.47 0.90 9.47
C ALA A 258 -25.11 0.04 8.36
N GLU A 259 -25.73 -1.06 8.75
CA GLU A 259 -26.60 -1.84 7.85
C GLU A 259 -27.85 -1.02 7.52
N GLU A 260 -28.07 -0.78 6.23
CA GLU A 260 -29.16 0.04 5.72
C GLU A 260 -29.81 -0.68 4.54
N THR A 261 -31.11 -0.98 4.62
CA THR A 261 -31.81 -1.68 3.55
C THR A 261 -31.76 -0.87 2.25
N GLY A 262 -31.33 -1.52 1.16
CA GLY A 262 -31.19 -0.90 -0.16
C GLY A 262 -29.94 -0.05 -0.32
N ARG A 263 -28.95 -0.17 0.60
CA ARG A 263 -27.70 0.57 0.52
C ARG A 263 -26.49 -0.25 0.94
N ASP A 264 -25.53 -0.36 0.04
CA ASP A 264 -24.29 -1.08 0.27
C ASP A 264 -23.11 -0.11 0.47
N LEU A 265 -22.06 -0.61 1.12
CA LEU A 265 -20.81 0.11 1.30
C LEU A 265 -19.90 -0.21 0.10
N HIS A 266 -19.66 0.79 -0.74
CA HIS A 266 -18.83 0.68 -1.94
C HIS A 266 -17.57 1.52 -1.83
N ILE A 267 -16.62 1.25 -2.73
CA ILE A 267 -15.51 2.15 -3.04
C ILE A 267 -16.00 3.11 -4.12
N VAL A 268 -15.77 4.41 -3.93
CA VAL A 268 -16.00 5.45 -4.92
C VAL A 268 -14.67 6.08 -5.31
N ARG A 269 -14.59 6.60 -6.53
CA ARG A 269 -13.39 7.26 -7.06
C ARG A 269 -13.74 8.65 -7.59
N TRP A 270 -12.87 9.64 -7.37
CA TRP A 270 -12.98 10.90 -8.09
C TRP A 270 -12.55 10.72 -9.55
N ASP A 271 -13.45 11.01 -10.48
CA ASP A 271 -13.15 10.96 -11.91
C ASP A 271 -12.84 12.36 -12.46
N GLU A 272 -11.56 12.61 -12.72
CA GLU A 272 -11.07 13.92 -13.18
C GLU A 272 -11.66 14.36 -14.54
N ILE A 273 -12.12 13.41 -15.36
CA ILE A 273 -12.69 13.72 -16.68
C ILE A 273 -14.10 14.27 -16.54
N SER A 274 -14.93 13.61 -15.75
CA SER A 274 -16.31 14.05 -15.49
C SER A 274 -16.39 15.10 -14.38
N GLY A 275 -15.37 15.22 -13.53
CA GLY A 275 -15.33 16.14 -12.40
C GLY A 275 -16.30 15.76 -11.29
N GLN A 276 -16.51 14.45 -11.07
CA GLN A 276 -17.42 13.93 -10.05
C GLN A 276 -16.94 12.59 -9.48
N TRP A 277 -17.47 12.21 -8.31
CA TRP A 277 -17.33 10.89 -7.73
C TRP A 277 -18.16 9.86 -8.50
N VAL A 278 -17.54 8.75 -8.87
CA VAL A 278 -18.16 7.59 -9.54
C VAL A 278 -18.15 6.37 -8.63
N ASP A 279 -19.17 5.53 -8.74
CA ASP A 279 -19.25 4.28 -8.00
C ASP A 279 -18.38 3.20 -8.67
N GLU A 280 -17.30 2.78 -8.00
CA GLU A 280 -16.50 1.63 -8.44
C GLU A 280 -17.10 0.30 -7.93
N GLY A 281 -18.16 0.38 -7.12
CA GLY A 281 -18.81 -0.77 -6.51
C GLY A 281 -17.97 -1.40 -5.42
N GLY A 282 -18.17 -2.69 -5.23
CA GLY A 282 -17.30 -3.54 -4.43
C GLY A 282 -18.06 -4.41 -3.44
N VAL A 283 -17.34 -5.40 -2.93
CA VAL A 283 -17.90 -6.34 -1.95
C VAL A 283 -17.30 -6.07 -0.59
N ALA A 284 -18.16 -5.74 0.37
CA ALA A 284 -17.80 -5.61 1.76
C ALA A 284 -17.60 -6.99 2.42
N ASN A 285 -16.49 -7.14 3.15
CA ASN A 285 -16.24 -8.23 4.08
C ASN A 285 -16.20 -7.63 5.48
N VAL A 286 -17.24 -7.91 6.28
CA VAL A 286 -17.40 -7.35 7.63
C VAL A 286 -16.41 -7.94 8.63
N GLU A 287 -16.03 -9.21 8.47
CA GLU A 287 -15.08 -9.89 9.35
C GLU A 287 -13.66 -9.33 9.18
N GLU A 288 -13.25 -9.12 7.93
CA GLU A 288 -11.93 -8.55 7.60
C GLU A 288 -11.92 -7.02 7.58
N LYS A 289 -13.10 -6.39 7.69
CA LYS A 289 -13.32 -4.95 7.58
C LYS A 289 -12.76 -4.35 6.29
N THR A 290 -13.11 -4.93 5.15
CA THR A 290 -12.62 -4.48 3.84
C THR A 290 -13.73 -4.34 2.81
N VAL A 291 -13.49 -3.55 1.78
CA VAL A 291 -14.26 -3.56 0.52
C VAL A 291 -13.28 -3.86 -0.62
N THR A 292 -13.66 -4.72 -1.56
CA THR A 292 -12.84 -5.09 -2.72
C THR A 292 -13.57 -4.87 -4.03
N THR A 293 -12.95 -4.19 -4.99
CA THR A 293 -13.50 -3.97 -6.34
C THR A 293 -12.44 -3.89 -7.43
N ALA A 294 -12.83 -4.17 -8.67
CA ALA A 294 -12.03 -3.86 -9.84
C ALA A 294 -12.23 -2.37 -10.18
N VAL A 295 -11.14 -1.61 -10.31
CA VAL A 295 -11.24 -0.16 -10.51
C VAL A 295 -11.18 0.20 -12.00
N SER A 296 -12.03 1.14 -12.40
CA SER A 296 -12.12 1.67 -13.76
C SER A 296 -11.07 2.76 -14.06
N GLY A 297 -10.56 3.40 -13.01
CA GLY A 297 -9.53 4.44 -13.09
C GLY A 297 -8.62 4.46 -11.87
N TYR A 298 -7.81 5.51 -11.75
CA TYR A 298 -6.83 5.73 -10.69
C TYR A 298 -6.86 7.20 -10.26
N GLY A 299 -6.35 7.50 -9.08
CA GLY A 299 -6.46 8.82 -8.44
C GLY A 299 -6.93 8.64 -6.99
N ILE A 300 -7.95 9.39 -6.60
CA ILE A 300 -8.47 9.38 -5.23
C ILE A 300 -9.65 8.43 -5.08
N PHE A 301 -9.61 7.62 -4.03
CA PHE A 301 -10.64 6.69 -3.66
C PHE A 301 -11.07 6.92 -2.22
N THR A 302 -12.36 6.70 -1.93
CA THR A 302 -12.85 6.61 -0.57
C THR A 302 -14.07 5.69 -0.50
N PHE A 303 -14.71 5.56 0.66
CA PHE A 303 -15.95 4.82 0.80
C PHE A 303 -17.18 5.67 0.56
N ALA A 304 -18.28 5.02 0.18
CA ALA A 304 -19.58 5.63 0.20
C ALA A 304 -20.68 4.61 0.52
N LYS A 305 -21.79 5.10 1.07
CA LYS A 305 -23.07 4.41 0.99
C LYS A 305 -23.70 4.70 -0.36
N VAL A 306 -23.99 3.64 -1.10
CA VAL A 306 -24.57 3.72 -2.45
C VAL A 306 -25.94 3.06 -2.44
N LEU A 307 -26.91 3.72 -3.05
CA LEU A 307 -28.24 3.19 -3.30
C LEU A 307 -28.12 2.00 -4.26
N VAL A 308 -28.45 0.82 -3.77
CA VAL A 308 -28.62 -0.34 -4.62
C VAL A 308 -30.02 -0.24 -5.18
N GLU A 309 -30.14 0.21 -6.43
CA GLU A 309 -31.42 0.10 -7.11
C GLU A 309 -31.76 -1.39 -7.20
N ASP A 310 -32.85 -1.78 -6.55
CA ASP A 310 -33.51 -3.07 -6.77
C ASP A 310 -34.18 -3.02 -8.15
N THR A 311 -33.39 -2.77 -9.20
CA THR A 311 -33.86 -2.75 -10.57
C THR A 311 -34.04 -4.20 -11.00
N PRO A 312 -35.25 -4.60 -11.40
CA PRO A 312 -35.45 -5.83 -12.15
C PRO A 312 -34.94 -5.70 -13.60
N GLU A 313 -33.78 -5.04 -13.81
CA GLU A 313 -33.13 -4.86 -15.13
C GLU A 313 -31.83 -5.65 -15.31
N HIS A 314 -31.30 -6.30 -14.28
CA HIS A 314 -30.23 -7.26 -14.51
C HIS A 314 -30.81 -8.57 -15.04
N ASP A 315 -30.81 -8.68 -16.36
CA ASP A 315 -30.96 -9.92 -17.10
C ASP A 315 -29.90 -10.98 -16.69
N LEU A 316 -28.92 -10.61 -15.86
CA LEU A 316 -27.92 -11.49 -15.26
C LEU A 316 -28.15 -11.68 -13.77
N ILE A 317 -28.44 -12.91 -13.35
CA ILE A 317 -28.51 -13.28 -11.93
C ILE A 317 -27.33 -14.20 -11.62
N VAL A 318 -26.46 -13.73 -10.73
CA VAL A 318 -25.30 -14.50 -10.27
C VAL A 318 -25.68 -15.31 -9.03
N TYR A 319 -25.41 -16.61 -9.05
CA TYR A 319 -25.61 -17.48 -7.89
C TYR A 319 -24.28 -17.69 -7.17
N ASN A 320 -24.08 -16.97 -6.07
CA ASN A 320 -22.79 -16.80 -5.39
C ASN A 320 -22.33 -18.00 -4.55
N GLY A 321 -22.83 -19.20 -4.81
CA GLY A 321 -22.50 -20.42 -4.05
C GLY A 321 -22.17 -21.60 -4.95
N VAL A 322 -21.03 -22.24 -4.71
CA VAL A 322 -20.57 -23.44 -5.42
C VAL A 322 -20.22 -24.53 -4.40
N SER A 323 -20.74 -25.73 -4.62
CA SER A 323 -20.47 -26.94 -3.84
C SER A 323 -20.06 -28.05 -4.82
N PRO A 324 -18.77 -28.16 -5.19
CA PRO A 324 -18.31 -29.05 -6.25
C PRO A 324 -18.19 -30.50 -5.74
N ASN A 325 -19.31 -31.06 -5.29
CA ASN A 325 -19.39 -32.37 -4.63
C ASN A 325 -19.98 -33.48 -5.54
N GLY A 326 -20.45 -33.11 -6.74
CA GLY A 326 -20.99 -34.02 -7.74
C GLY A 326 -22.42 -34.49 -7.46
N ASP A 327 -23.17 -33.79 -6.61
CA ASP A 327 -24.56 -34.14 -6.27
C ASP A 327 -25.60 -33.56 -7.26
N GLY A 328 -25.15 -32.79 -8.26
CA GLY A 328 -25.97 -32.15 -9.28
C GLY A 328 -26.51 -30.79 -8.87
N ARG A 329 -26.17 -30.25 -7.69
CA ARG A 329 -26.65 -28.96 -7.17
C ARG A 329 -25.47 -28.04 -6.90
N ASN A 330 -25.47 -26.87 -7.53
CA ASN A 330 -24.42 -25.85 -7.38
C ASN A 330 -22.99 -26.39 -7.60
N ASP A 331 -22.82 -27.45 -8.39
CA ASP A 331 -21.51 -28.05 -8.67
C ASP A 331 -20.56 -27.10 -9.43
N PHE A 332 -21.10 -26.03 -9.99
CA PHE A 332 -20.35 -25.04 -10.75
C PHE A 332 -20.97 -23.65 -10.55
N PHE A 333 -20.21 -22.61 -10.87
CA PHE A 333 -20.65 -21.24 -10.77
C PHE A 333 -21.65 -20.91 -11.86
N PHE A 334 -22.92 -20.80 -11.47
CA PHE A 334 -24.03 -20.58 -12.40
C PHE A 334 -24.39 -19.09 -12.46
N ILE A 335 -24.40 -18.54 -13.67
CA ILE A 335 -24.74 -17.15 -13.96
C ILE A 335 -25.90 -17.14 -14.94
N LYS A 336 -27.12 -17.01 -14.44
CA LYS A 336 -28.33 -17.06 -15.28
C LYS A 336 -28.38 -15.85 -16.20
N GLY A 337 -28.64 -16.08 -17.49
CA GLY A 337 -28.78 -15.03 -18.49
C GLY A 337 -27.50 -14.70 -19.24
N LEU A 338 -26.34 -15.22 -18.80
CA LEU A 338 -25.03 -14.96 -19.42
C LEU A 338 -24.93 -15.55 -20.81
N GLU A 339 -25.71 -16.60 -21.09
CA GLU A 339 -25.86 -17.22 -22.40
C GLU A 339 -26.31 -16.24 -23.50
N ARG A 340 -26.90 -15.09 -23.15
CA ARG A 340 -27.29 -14.04 -24.10
C ARG A 340 -26.11 -13.19 -24.58
N TYR A 341 -24.97 -13.28 -23.90
CA TYR A 341 -23.79 -12.47 -24.15
C TYR A 341 -22.61 -13.38 -24.52
N PRO A 342 -22.54 -13.89 -25.77
CA PRO A 342 -21.51 -14.86 -26.16
C PRO A 342 -20.10 -14.27 -26.15
N ASP A 343 -19.96 -12.94 -26.27
CA ASP A 343 -18.72 -12.21 -26.05
C ASP A 343 -18.64 -11.79 -24.57
N ASN A 344 -18.38 -12.78 -23.72
CA ASN A 344 -18.17 -12.58 -22.28
C ASN A 344 -16.84 -13.17 -21.81
N THR A 345 -16.36 -12.72 -20.65
CA THR A 345 -15.23 -13.32 -19.93
C THR A 345 -15.54 -13.35 -18.45
N VAL A 346 -15.38 -14.52 -17.82
CA VAL A 346 -15.52 -14.72 -16.37
C VAL A 346 -14.15 -15.03 -15.79
N GLU A 347 -13.71 -14.20 -14.87
CA GLU A 347 -12.46 -14.35 -14.12
C GLU A 347 -12.79 -14.59 -12.65
N ILE A 348 -12.06 -15.49 -11.99
CA ILE A 348 -12.23 -15.75 -10.55
C ILE A 348 -10.88 -15.66 -9.87
N TYR A 349 -10.86 -15.00 -8.72
CA TYR A 349 -9.71 -14.67 -7.92
C TYR A 349 -9.90 -15.23 -6.51
N ASN A 350 -8.82 -15.73 -5.90
CA ASN A 350 -8.86 -16.09 -4.47
C ASN A 350 -8.81 -14.84 -3.58
N ARG A 351 -8.92 -15.03 -2.26
CA ARG A 351 -8.89 -13.94 -1.27
C ARG A 351 -7.64 -13.05 -1.29
N TRP A 352 -6.55 -13.54 -1.89
CA TRP A 352 -5.28 -12.80 -2.03
C TRP A 352 -5.16 -12.13 -3.40
N GLY A 353 -6.24 -12.11 -4.20
CA GLY A 353 -6.25 -11.49 -5.50
C GLY A 353 -5.56 -12.28 -6.62
N VAL A 354 -5.20 -13.55 -6.37
CA VAL A 354 -4.59 -14.40 -7.41
C VAL A 354 -5.69 -15.00 -8.28
N LYS A 355 -5.60 -14.81 -9.60
CA LYS A 355 -6.54 -15.39 -10.58
C LYS A 355 -6.43 -16.91 -10.56
N VAL A 356 -7.50 -17.58 -10.19
CA VAL A 356 -7.62 -19.04 -10.13
C VAL A 356 -8.34 -19.64 -11.34
N TYR A 357 -9.12 -18.83 -12.08
CA TYR A 357 -9.85 -19.23 -13.28
C TYR A 357 -10.05 -18.05 -14.26
N GLU A 358 -10.04 -18.34 -15.56
CA GLU A 358 -10.47 -17.44 -16.63
C GLU A 358 -11.22 -18.29 -17.68
N GLY A 359 -12.47 -17.93 -17.97
CA GLY A 359 -13.28 -18.53 -19.02
C GLY A 359 -13.77 -17.47 -20.00
N ARG A 360 -13.42 -17.60 -21.28
CA ARG A 360 -13.92 -16.74 -22.36
C ARG A 360 -15.09 -17.41 -23.06
N GLY A 361 -16.20 -16.71 -23.23
CA GLY A 361 -17.45 -17.27 -23.73
C GLY A 361 -18.09 -18.23 -22.73
N TYR A 362 -18.12 -17.84 -21.44
CA TYR A 362 -18.71 -18.64 -20.38
C TYR A 362 -20.20 -18.90 -20.66
N ASP A 363 -20.61 -20.17 -20.61
CA ASP A 363 -21.91 -20.62 -21.12
C ASP A 363 -22.70 -21.48 -20.11
N ASN A 364 -22.24 -21.57 -18.86
CA ASN A 364 -22.79 -22.46 -17.82
C ASN A 364 -22.78 -23.96 -18.19
N SER A 365 -22.09 -24.35 -19.26
CA SER A 365 -22.11 -25.69 -19.81
C SER A 365 -20.70 -26.16 -20.12
N ALA A 366 -20.18 -25.89 -21.32
CA ALA A 366 -18.86 -26.37 -21.76
C ALA A 366 -17.73 -25.51 -21.17
N ILE A 367 -17.96 -24.20 -21.01
CA ILE A 367 -17.02 -23.24 -20.44
C ILE A 367 -17.64 -22.75 -19.15
N ARG A 368 -17.24 -23.40 -18.05
CA ARG A 368 -17.74 -23.13 -16.71
C ARG A 368 -16.65 -23.32 -15.65
N PHE A 369 -16.83 -22.68 -14.50
CA PHE A 369 -16.00 -22.88 -13.32
C PHE A 369 -16.67 -23.86 -12.37
N ASP A 370 -16.01 -24.96 -12.11
CA ASP A 370 -16.47 -26.11 -11.31
C ASP A 370 -15.73 -26.24 -9.98
N GLY A 371 -15.16 -25.14 -9.47
CA GLY A 371 -14.39 -25.13 -8.23
C GLY A 371 -12.93 -25.60 -8.37
N TYR A 372 -12.44 -25.86 -9.59
CA TYR A 372 -11.05 -26.22 -9.84
C TYR A 372 -10.25 -25.06 -10.42
N SER A 373 -8.97 -24.97 -10.04
CA SER A 373 -8.08 -23.97 -10.61
C SER A 373 -7.65 -24.34 -12.04
N HIS A 374 -7.73 -23.35 -12.93
CA HIS A 374 -7.36 -23.46 -14.35
C HIS A 374 -6.38 -22.34 -14.79
N GLY A 375 -5.76 -21.63 -13.84
CA GLY A 375 -4.88 -20.49 -14.11
C GLY A 375 -3.54 -20.88 -14.75
N ARG A 376 -3.09 -20.11 -15.75
CA ARG A 376 -1.82 -20.28 -16.51
C ARG A 376 -0.54 -20.33 -15.67
N ALA A 377 -0.58 -19.89 -14.41
CA ALA A 377 0.58 -19.79 -13.51
C ALA A 377 0.68 -20.92 -12.46
N THR A 378 -0.21 -21.91 -12.47
CA THR A 378 -0.15 -23.02 -11.51
C THR A 378 0.29 -24.30 -12.21
N VAL A 379 1.33 -24.93 -11.66
CA VAL A 379 1.82 -26.28 -12.02
C VAL A 379 0.76 -27.38 -11.73
N ASN A 380 -0.48 -27.02 -11.42
CA ASN A 380 -1.56 -27.91 -11.02
C ASN A 380 -2.92 -27.47 -11.61
N SER A 381 -3.04 -27.45 -12.93
CA SER A 381 -4.36 -27.60 -13.56
C SER A 381 -4.97 -28.91 -13.04
N ASN A 382 -6.15 -28.84 -12.41
CA ASN A 382 -6.91 -29.93 -11.74
C ASN A 382 -6.83 -30.01 -10.20
N LYS A 383 -6.38 -28.96 -9.48
CA LYS A 383 -6.56 -28.94 -8.02
C LYS A 383 -7.88 -28.27 -7.62
N MET A 384 -8.68 -28.98 -6.84
CA MET A 384 -9.88 -28.42 -6.21
C MET A 384 -9.47 -27.27 -5.29
N LEU A 385 -10.15 -26.14 -5.43
CA LEU A 385 -9.86 -24.96 -4.66
C LEU A 385 -10.35 -25.14 -3.21
N PRO A 386 -9.61 -24.64 -2.21
CA PRO A 386 -10.04 -24.73 -0.81
C PRO A 386 -11.38 -24.03 -0.59
N THR A 387 -12.16 -24.54 0.37
CA THR A 387 -13.36 -23.89 0.89
C THR A 387 -13.05 -22.45 1.31
N GLY A 388 -13.92 -21.52 0.95
CA GLY A 388 -13.80 -20.11 1.30
C GLY A 388 -14.39 -19.15 0.28
N THR A 389 -14.18 -17.87 0.53
CA THR A 389 -14.65 -16.77 -0.32
C THR A 389 -13.63 -16.47 -1.43
N TYR A 390 -14.14 -16.40 -2.65
CA TYR A 390 -13.46 -15.99 -3.87
C TYR A 390 -14.17 -14.75 -4.43
N PHE A 391 -13.54 -14.07 -5.39
CA PHE A 391 -14.10 -12.91 -6.06
C PHE A 391 -14.17 -13.16 -7.55
N TYR A 392 -15.23 -12.70 -8.21
CA TYR A 392 -15.36 -12.82 -9.66
C TYR A 392 -15.43 -11.47 -10.34
N ILE A 393 -15.01 -11.43 -11.61
CA ILE A 393 -15.25 -10.35 -12.56
C ILE A 393 -15.87 -10.96 -13.81
N ILE A 394 -17.03 -10.47 -14.22
CA ILE A 394 -17.76 -10.88 -15.41
C ILE A 394 -17.78 -9.69 -16.37
N LYS A 395 -17.08 -9.80 -17.49
CA LYS A 395 -17.06 -8.79 -18.56
C LYS A 395 -17.96 -9.27 -19.69
N TYR A 396 -18.89 -8.47 -20.18
CA TYR A 396 -19.80 -8.86 -21.26
C TYR A 396 -20.21 -7.68 -22.13
N LYS A 397 -20.57 -7.94 -23.39
CA LYS A 397 -21.04 -6.89 -24.31
C LYS A 397 -22.55 -6.78 -24.33
N GLU A 398 -23.07 -5.61 -24.00
CA GLU A 398 -24.47 -5.24 -24.16
C GLU A 398 -24.61 -4.24 -25.31
N GLY A 399 -25.03 -4.74 -26.48
CA GLY A 399 -25.00 -3.96 -27.72
C GLY A 399 -23.58 -3.59 -28.11
N ASN A 400 -23.27 -2.29 -28.14
CA ASN A 400 -21.91 -1.78 -28.42
C ASN A 400 -21.11 -1.44 -27.16
N ALA A 401 -21.71 -1.52 -25.96
CA ALA A 401 -21.07 -1.19 -24.69
C ALA A 401 -20.49 -2.45 -24.03
N THR A 402 -19.34 -2.31 -23.39
CA THR A 402 -18.79 -3.34 -22.47
C THR A 402 -19.30 -3.05 -21.08
N ARG A 403 -19.79 -4.08 -20.38
CA ARG A 403 -20.24 -4.05 -18.99
C ARG A 403 -19.38 -4.99 -18.16
N ASP A 404 -19.07 -4.56 -16.95
CA ASP A 404 -18.32 -5.34 -15.97
C ASP A 404 -19.21 -5.54 -14.73
N LEU A 405 -19.31 -6.77 -14.25
CA LEU A 405 -20.03 -7.15 -13.05
C LEU A 405 -19.09 -7.91 -12.11
N SER A 406 -18.95 -7.41 -10.90
CA SER A 406 -18.04 -7.95 -9.88
C SER A 406 -18.83 -8.46 -8.68
N GLY A 407 -18.29 -9.43 -7.95
CA GLY A 407 -18.93 -9.93 -6.74
C GLY A 407 -18.12 -11.02 -6.05
N TYR A 408 -18.73 -11.68 -5.07
CA TYR A 408 -18.11 -12.81 -4.36
C TYR A 408 -18.71 -14.15 -4.78
N LEU A 409 -17.89 -15.19 -4.66
CA LEU A 409 -18.27 -16.57 -4.85
C LEU A 409 -17.82 -17.37 -3.65
N TYR A 410 -18.76 -17.98 -2.93
CA TYR A 410 -18.44 -18.90 -1.85
C TYR A 410 -18.31 -20.32 -2.39
N ILE A 411 -17.17 -20.95 -2.15
CA ILE A 411 -16.93 -22.37 -2.47
C ILE A 411 -17.00 -23.15 -1.16
N ASN A 412 -17.89 -24.14 -1.08
CA ASN A 412 -18.06 -25.04 0.06
C ASN A 412 -17.33 -26.37 -0.14
#